data_AF-A0A2E3H3L8-F1
#
_entry.id   AF-A0A2E3H3L8-F1
#
_cell.length_a   1.000
_cell.length_b   1.000
_cell.length_c   1.000
_cell.angle_alpha   90.00
_cell.angle_beta   90.00
_cell.angle_gamma   90.00
#
_symmetry.space_group_name_H-M   'P 1'
#
loop_
_entity.id
_entity.type
_entity.pdbx_description
1 polymer ?
#
loop_
_entity_poly.entity_id
_entity_poly.type
_entity_poly.pdbx_seq_one_letter_code
_entity_poly.pdbx_strand_id
1 'polypeptide(L)' 'MTRVLNAGRKEPVSGETRSVVVLLHGYGANGADLLGLADVLGEHLPDT' A
#
# COMPACT_ATOMS: atom_id res chain seq x y z
N MET A 1 15.77 -15.47 11.90
CA MET A 1 14.85 -14.73 12.79
C MET A 1 14.32 -13.55 11.99
N THR A 2 13.09 -13.58 11.51
CA THR A 2 12.49 -12.45 10.79
C THR A 2 11.91 -11.47 11.80
N ARG A 3 12.17 -10.18 11.61
CA ARG A 3 11.61 -9.12 12.45
C ARG A 3 10.31 -8.65 11.81
N VAL A 4 9.25 -8.49 12.62
CA VAL A 4 7.98 -7.92 12.13
C VAL A 4 8.23 -6.48 11.72
N LEU A 5 7.77 -6.14 10.51
CA LEU A 5 7.74 -4.77 10.00
C LEU A 5 6.36 -4.18 10.29
N ASN A 6 6.33 -2.92 10.73
CA ASN A 6 5.10 -2.16 10.80
C ASN A 6 4.80 -1.60 9.41
N ALA A 7 3.60 -1.85 8.89
CA ALA A 7 3.14 -1.36 7.60
C ALA A 7 1.77 -0.70 7.75
N GLY A 8 1.55 0.40 7.02
CA GLY A 8 0.21 0.94 6.82
C GLY A 8 -0.51 0.17 5.71
N ARG A 9 -1.84 0.23 5.71
CA ARG A 9 -2.69 -0.40 4.70
C ARG A 9 -3.81 0.57 4.30
N LYS A 10 -4.15 0.54 3.01
CA LYS A 10 -5.37 1.12 2.44
C LYS A 10 -6.23 -0.03 1.95
N GLU A 11 -7.54 0.03 2.18
CA GLU A 11 -8.47 -0.97 1.65
C GLU A 11 -8.80 -0.67 0.18
N PRO A 12 -9.14 -1.69 -0.62
CA PRO A 12 -9.56 -1.51 -2.01
C PRO A 12 -10.83 -0.67 -2.09
N VAL A 13 -10.95 0.12 -3.16
CA VAL A 13 -12.10 1.02 -3.38
C VAL A 13 -13.39 0.24 -3.61
N SER A 14 -13.33 -0.93 -4.25
CA SER A 14 -14.49 -1.78 -4.51
C SER A 14 -15.02 -2.51 -3.28
N GLY A 15 -14.22 -2.58 -2.21
CA GLY A 15 -14.51 -3.40 -1.03
C GLY A 15 -14.18 -4.89 -1.17
N GLU A 16 -13.72 -5.34 -2.34
CA GLU A 16 -13.26 -6.72 -2.58
C GLU A 16 -11.76 -6.74 -2.91
N THR A 17 -10.95 -7.46 -2.13
CA THR A 17 -9.51 -7.60 -2.39
C THR A 17 -9.24 -8.73 -3.36
N ARG A 18 -8.80 -8.41 -4.58
CA ARG A 18 -8.43 -9.37 -5.63
C ARG A 18 -6.94 -9.34 -5.97
N SER A 19 -6.26 -8.24 -5.69
CA SER A 19 -4.81 -8.07 -5.83
C SER A 19 -4.27 -7.21 -4.69
N VAL A 20 -2.93 -7.16 -4.55
CA VAL A 20 -2.26 -6.32 -3.56
C VAL A 20 -1.03 -5.69 -4.21
N VAL A 21 -0.81 -4.41 -3.93
CA VAL A 21 0.45 -3.70 -4.26
C VAL A 21 1.21 -3.44 -2.97
N VAL A 22 2.46 -3.89 -2.93
CA VAL A 22 3.38 -3.64 -1.80
C VAL A 22 4.36 -2.55 -2.18
N LEU A 23 4.29 -1.42 -1.48
CA LEU A 23 5.16 -0.27 -1.69
C LEU A 23 6.38 -0.37 -0.78
N LEU A 24 7.58 -0.29 -1.37
CA LEU A 24 8.86 -0.35 -0.65
C LEU A 24 9.58 0.98 -0.83
N HIS A 25 9.83 1.68 0.27
CA HIS A 25 10.53 2.96 0.24
C HIS A 25 12.05 2.77 0.26
N GLY A 26 12.77 3.80 -0.21
CA GLY A 26 14.22 3.85 -0.18
C GLY A 26 14.80 4.14 1.21
N TYR A 27 16.11 3.98 1.36
CA TYR A 27 16.83 4.32 2.57
C TYR A 27 16.60 5.79 2.98
N GLY A 28 16.31 6.03 4.27
CA GLY A 28 16.05 7.37 4.81
C GLY A 28 14.64 7.92 4.57
N ALA A 29 13.78 7.21 3.84
CA ALA A 29 12.38 7.58 3.60
C ALA A 29 11.41 6.93 4.61
N ASN A 30 10.12 7.28 4.50
CA ASN A 30 9.02 6.75 5.31
C ASN A 30 7.98 6.04 4.42
N GLY A 31 7.49 4.88 4.86
CA GLY A 31 6.44 4.13 4.15
C GLY A 31 5.08 4.84 4.10
N ALA A 32 4.80 5.75 5.04
CA ALA A 32 3.56 6.53 5.03
C ALA A 32 3.43 7.43 3.79
N ASP A 33 4.56 7.95 3.28
CA ASP A 33 4.57 8.83 2.10
C ASP A 33 4.17 8.07 0.85
N LEU A 34 4.66 6.83 0.69
CA LEU A 34 4.28 5.98 -0.43
C LEU A 34 2.82 5.54 -0.34
N LEU A 35 2.28 5.32 0.87
CA LEU A 35 0.89 4.93 1.03
C LEU A 35 -0.08 6.00 0.50
N GLY A 36 0.34 7.27 0.43
CA GLY A 36 -0.43 8.33 -0.23
C GLY A 36 -0.67 8.10 -1.74
N LEU A 37 0.18 7.32 -2.42
CA LEU A 37 -0.04 6.93 -3.82
C LEU A 37 -1.24 6.00 -3.99
N ALA A 38 -1.66 5.30 -2.93
CA ALA A 38 -2.79 4.39 -2.99
C ALA A 38 -4.10 5.10 -3.36
N ASP A 39 -4.26 6.38 -2.99
CA ASP A 39 -5.45 7.17 -3.36
C ASP A 39 -5.56 7.39 -4.87
N VAL A 40 -4.43 7.69 -5.54
CA VAL A 40 -4.40 7.91 -6.98
C VAL A 40 -4.50 6.58 -7.75
N LEU A 41 -3.83 5.54 -7.25
CA LEU A 41 -3.85 4.23 -7.89
C LEU A 41 -5.20 3.52 -7.74
N GLY A 42 -5.92 3.75 -6.64
CA GLY A 42 -7.20 3.08 -6.35
C GLY A 42 -8.28 3.34 -7.40
N GLU A 43 -8.27 4.49 -8.07
CA GLU A 43 -9.19 4.79 -9.19
C GLU A 43 -8.97 3.85 -10.39
N HIS A 44 -7.72 3.42 -10.60
CA HIS A 44 -7.34 2.56 -11.72
C HIS A 44 -7.26 1.08 -11.34
N LEU A 45 -7.12 0.79 -10.05
CA LEU A 45 -7.00 -0.54 -9.47
C LEU A 45 -8.03 -0.71 -8.34
N PRO A 46 -9.34 -0.68 -8.65
CA PRO A 46 -10.39 -0.60 -7.63
C PRO A 46 -10.44 -1.80 -6.68
N ASP A 47 -9.92 -2.97 -7.12
CA ASP A 47 -9.92 -4.22 -6.35
C ASP A 47 -8.56 -4.55 -5.69
N THR A 48 -7.66 -3.56 -5.58
CA THR A 48 -6.28 -3.71 -5.08
C THR A 48 -6.02 -2.85 -3.85
#